data_AF-A0A809PVM0-F1
#
_entry.id   AF-A0A809PVM0-F1
#
_cell.length_a   1.000
_cell.length_b   1.000
_cell.length_c   1.000
_cell.angle_alpha   90.00
_cell.angle_beta   90.00
_cell.angle_gamma   90.00
#
_symmetry.space_group_name_H-M   'P 1'
#
loop_
_entity.id
_entity.type
_entity.pdbx_description
1 polymer ?
#
loop_
_entity_poly.entity_id
_entity_poly.type
_entity_poly.pdbx_seq_one_letter_code
_entity_poly.pdbx_strand_id
1 'polypeptide(L)'
;MSFFLLFIPVVGFFTAVKVGRTGRLWAWQNIQWDSLEHFNRAQRSWTLVGVSGCALTFLMAGILGYSQAQDRAKSRNVISHAVKNAKDVSQGIGEYIVEHHTFPENIEQVGLGPELPAYIKSIEINQKNGMIKVTMNADPFKGRAFYLSPHYEGQNEIQWRCLRGDFTSLNVPDECKYDATEDFSIR
;
A
#
# COMPACT_ATOMS: atom_id res chain seq x y z
N MET A 1 5.80 -13.03 -28.65
CA MET A 1 5.79 -13.41 -27.22
C MET A 1 4.93 -14.66 -27.09
N SER A 2 5.53 -15.84 -26.86
CA SER A 2 4.87 -17.13 -27.10
C SER A 2 3.86 -17.49 -26.02
N PHE A 3 2.59 -17.59 -26.42
CA PHE A 3 1.41 -17.96 -25.61
C PHE A 3 1.54 -19.31 -24.87
N PHE A 4 2.41 -20.21 -25.34
CA PHE A 4 2.67 -21.53 -24.74
C PHE A 4 3.25 -21.47 -23.32
N LEU A 5 4.01 -20.43 -22.97
CA LEU A 5 4.62 -20.34 -21.64
C LEU A 5 3.59 -20.12 -20.52
N LEU A 6 2.39 -19.63 -20.86
CA LEU A 6 1.29 -19.42 -19.91
C LEU A 6 0.68 -20.73 -19.39
N PHE A 7 0.81 -21.84 -20.13
CA PHE A 7 0.28 -23.15 -19.73
C PHE A 7 1.27 -23.97 -18.90
N ILE A 8 2.54 -23.58 -18.86
CA ILE A 8 3.60 -24.29 -18.11
C ILE A 8 3.26 -24.44 -16.62
N PRO A 9 2.73 -23.42 -15.91
CA PRO A 9 2.38 -23.57 -14.49
C PRO A 9 1.25 -24.58 -14.27
N VAL A 10 0.24 -24.56 -15.15
CA VAL A 10 -0.94 -25.44 -15.04
C VAL A 10 -0.57 -26.89 -15.36
N VAL A 11 0.10 -27.12 -16.49
CA VAL A 11 0.57 -28.45 -16.90
C VAL A 11 1.60 -29.00 -15.92
N GLY A 12 2.48 -28.14 -15.40
CA GLY A 12 3.46 -28.47 -14.37
C GLY A 12 2.80 -28.96 -13.09
N PHE A 13 1.75 -28.28 -12.62
CA PHE A 13 0.99 -28.68 -11.43
C PHE A 13 0.35 -30.07 -11.60
N PHE A 14 -0.37 -30.31 -12.70
CA PHE A 14 -0.99 -31.62 -12.93
C PHE A 14 0.03 -32.75 -13.10
N THR A 15 1.15 -32.48 -13.77
CA THR A 15 2.25 -33.43 -13.92
C THR A 15 2.87 -33.77 -12.57
N ALA A 16 3.11 -32.76 -11.71
CA ALA A 16 3.64 -32.96 -10.37
C ALA A 16 2.71 -33.80 -9.49
N VAL A 17 1.40 -33.54 -9.54
CA VAL A 17 0.41 -34.35 -8.78
C VAL A 17 0.36 -35.79 -9.29
N LYS A 18 0.39 -36.00 -10.61
CA LYS A 18 0.40 -37.34 -11.21
C LYS A 18 1.64 -38.12 -10.79
N VAL A 19 2.83 -37.53 -10.94
CA VAL A 19 4.10 -38.14 -10.57
C VAL A 19 4.21 -38.34 -9.06
N GLY A 20 3.68 -37.45 -8.23
CA GLY A 20 3.65 -37.63 -6.77
C GLY A 20 2.86 -38.85 -6.32
N ARG A 21 1.71 -39.13 -6.98
CA ARG A 21 0.88 -40.30 -6.66
C ARG A 21 1.51 -41.61 -7.14
N THR A 22 2.07 -41.65 -8.35
CA THR A 22 2.62 -42.88 -8.93
C THR A 22 4.11 -43.08 -8.64
N GLY A 23 4.80 -42.05 -8.15
CA GLY A 23 6.25 -42.05 -7.93
C GLY A 23 6.69 -43.11 -6.93
N ARG A 24 5.88 -43.40 -5.90
CA ARG A 24 6.14 -44.49 -4.95
C ARG A 24 6.16 -45.87 -5.62
N LEU A 25 5.20 -46.15 -6.49
CA LEU A 25 5.13 -47.42 -7.23
C LEU A 25 6.25 -47.53 -8.26
N TRP A 26 6.54 -46.43 -8.96
CA TRP A 26 7.59 -46.38 -9.96
C TRP A 26 8.98 -46.57 -9.34
N ALA A 27 9.25 -45.97 -8.17
CA ALA A 27 10.47 -46.16 -7.42
C ALA A 27 10.62 -47.59 -6.88
N TRP A 28 9.51 -48.25 -6.53
CA TRP A 28 9.52 -49.65 -6.10
C TRP A 28 9.82 -50.62 -7.25
N GLN A 29 9.32 -50.35 -8.46
CA GLN A 29 9.46 -51.24 -9.62
C GLN A 29 10.79 -51.08 -10.39
N ASN A 30 11.39 -49.89 -10.42
CA ASN A 30 12.54 -49.59 -11.30
C ASN A 30 13.88 -49.47 -10.57
N ILE A 31 13.92 -49.62 -9.25
CA ILE A 31 15.16 -49.58 -8.44
C ILE A 31 15.26 -50.88 -7.66
N GLN A 32 16.47 -51.43 -7.53
CA GLN A 32 16.70 -52.60 -6.69
C GLN A 32 16.76 -52.20 -5.22
N TRP A 33 15.94 -52.87 -4.40
CA TRP A 33 15.86 -52.68 -2.96
C TRP A 33 16.11 -54.02 -2.26
N ASP A 34 16.99 -54.04 -1.27
CA ASP A 34 17.33 -55.29 -0.57
C ASP A 34 16.18 -55.83 0.29
N SER A 35 15.28 -54.95 0.73
CA SER A 35 14.10 -55.30 1.52
C SER A 35 13.06 -54.18 1.51
N LEU A 36 11.83 -54.53 1.89
CA LEU A 36 10.75 -53.57 2.11
C LEU A 36 11.11 -52.53 3.19
N GLU A 37 11.91 -52.92 4.17
CA GLU A 37 12.37 -52.05 5.25
C GLU A 37 13.38 -51.01 4.75
N HIS A 38 14.28 -51.40 3.85
CA HIS A 38 15.21 -50.48 3.20
C HIS A 38 14.44 -49.41 2.40
N PHE A 39 13.46 -49.82 1.59
CA PHE A 39 12.61 -48.90 0.83
C PHE A 39 11.83 -47.93 1.74
N ASN A 40 11.17 -48.44 2.78
CA ASN A 40 10.39 -47.61 3.70
C ASN A 40 11.26 -46.60 4.47
N ARG A 41 12.50 -46.95 4.83
CA ARG A 41 13.46 -46.01 5.45
C ARG A 41 13.82 -44.88 4.49
N ALA A 42 14.14 -45.20 3.24
CA ALA A 42 14.44 -44.21 2.22
C ALA A 42 13.25 -43.27 1.98
N GLN A 43 12.03 -43.83 1.83
CA GLN A 43 10.83 -43.02 1.64
C GLN A 43 10.55 -42.08 2.81
N ARG A 44 10.72 -42.54 4.06
CA ARG A 44 10.55 -41.67 5.24
C ARG A 44 11.55 -40.50 5.24
N SER A 45 12.81 -40.76 4.87
CA SER A 45 13.82 -39.70 4.74
C SER A 45 13.41 -38.67 3.68
N TRP A 46 13.00 -39.12 2.49
CA TRP A 46 12.53 -38.23 1.42
C TRP A 46 11.24 -37.48 1.80
N THR A 47 10.31 -38.12 2.51
CA THR A 47 9.11 -37.44 3.03
C THR A 47 9.49 -36.37 4.05
N LEU A 48 10.43 -36.65 4.96
CA LEU A 48 10.86 -35.69 5.97
C LEU A 48 11.59 -34.50 5.34
N VAL A 49 12.48 -34.74 4.36
CA VAL A 49 13.14 -33.68 3.59
C VAL A 49 12.12 -32.87 2.78
N GLY A 50 11.16 -33.54 2.12
CA GLY A 50 10.12 -32.86 1.34
C GLY A 50 9.22 -31.98 2.21
N VAL A 51 8.73 -32.51 3.33
CA VAL A 51 7.86 -31.77 4.27
C VAL A 51 8.63 -30.61 4.93
N SER A 52 9.86 -30.85 5.38
CA SER A 52 10.69 -29.78 5.97
C SER A 52 11.03 -28.70 4.94
N GLY A 53 11.34 -29.08 3.70
CA GLY A 53 11.54 -28.14 2.59
C GLY A 53 10.30 -27.30 2.32
N CYS A 54 9.11 -27.90 2.22
CA CYS A 54 7.85 -27.17 2.06
C CYS A 54 7.55 -26.26 3.25
N ALA A 55 7.76 -26.72 4.48
CA ALA A 55 7.56 -25.88 5.66
C ALA A 55 8.48 -24.66 5.64
N LEU A 56 9.75 -24.84 5.29
CA LEU A 56 10.73 -23.76 5.20
C LEU A 56 10.37 -22.75 4.10
N THR A 57 9.87 -23.20 2.94
CA THR A 57 9.43 -22.28 1.87
C THR A 57 8.20 -21.46 2.27
N PHE A 58 7.21 -22.07 2.94
CA PHE A 58 6.06 -21.33 3.46
C PHE A 58 6.46 -20.33 4.55
N LEU A 59 7.37 -20.70 5.45
CA LEU A 59 7.90 -19.79 6.47
C LEU A 59 8.61 -18.59 5.84
N MET A 60 9.49 -18.82 4.86
CA MET A 60 10.19 -17.75 4.14
C MET A 60 9.21 -16.82 3.41
N ALA A 61 8.21 -17.38 2.71
CA ALA A 61 7.17 -16.59 2.05
C ALA A 61 6.34 -15.77 3.05
N GLY A 62 6.02 -16.34 4.22
CA GLY A 62 5.31 -15.65 5.29
C GLY A 62 6.10 -14.46 5.86
N ILE A 63 7.40 -14.63 6.11
CA ILE A 63 8.29 -13.57 6.60
C ILE A 63 8.37 -12.40 5.60
N LEU A 64 8.56 -12.71 4.30
CA LEU A 64 8.62 -11.69 3.24
C LEU A 64 7.28 -11.00 3.02
N GLY A 65 6.17 -11.73 3.15
CA GLY A 65 4.82 -11.15 3.09
C GLY A 65 4.55 -10.21 4.27
N TYR A 66 4.96 -10.62 5.47
CA TYR A 66 4.79 -9.84 6.69
C TYR A 66 5.57 -8.51 6.66
N SER A 67 6.84 -8.53 6.24
CA SER A 67 7.65 -7.30 6.17
C SER A 67 7.03 -6.27 5.23
N GLN A 68 6.62 -6.69 4.02
CA GLN A 68 5.97 -5.79 3.08
C GLN A 68 4.61 -5.29 3.57
N ALA A 69 3.87 -6.08 4.36
CA ALA A 69 2.63 -5.64 4.97
C ALA A 69 2.88 -4.55 6.03
N GLN A 70 3.93 -4.72 6.84
CA GLN A 70 4.33 -3.74 7.86
C GLN A 70 4.78 -2.41 7.24
N ASP A 71 5.53 -2.45 6.14
CA ASP A 71 5.99 -1.24 5.44
C ASP A 71 4.81 -0.41 4.89
N ARG A 72 3.78 -1.10 4.35
CA ARG A 72 2.54 -0.46 3.89
C ARG A 72 1.77 0.16 5.05
N ALA A 73 1.64 -0.56 6.17
CA ALA A 73 0.94 -0.05 7.35
C ALA A 73 1.63 1.21 7.92
N LYS A 74 2.96 1.17 8.07
CA LYS A 74 3.75 2.32 8.53
C LYS A 74 3.59 3.52 7.60
N SER A 75 3.71 3.30 6.30
CA SER A 75 3.53 4.32 5.27
C SER A 75 2.17 5.02 5.36
N ARG A 76 1.10 4.22 5.48
CA ARG A 76 -0.27 4.73 5.61
C ARG A 76 -0.44 5.57 6.86
N ASN A 77 0.13 5.14 7.99
CA ASN A 77 0.02 5.87 9.24
C ASN A 77 0.68 7.25 9.16
N VAL A 78 1.88 7.35 8.58
CA VAL A 78 2.56 8.65 8.39
C VAL A 78 1.70 9.61 7.56
N ILE A 79 1.11 9.10 6.48
CA ILE A 79 0.23 9.91 5.63
C ILE A 79 -1.06 10.27 6.38
N SER A 80 -1.68 9.34 7.14
CA SER A 80 -2.85 9.63 7.98
C SER A 80 -2.58 10.77 8.97
N HIS A 81 -1.41 10.78 9.61
CA HIS A 81 -1.01 11.86 10.52
C HIS A 81 -0.80 13.19 9.78
N ALA A 82 -0.19 13.15 8.60
CA ALA A 82 -0.05 14.33 7.76
C ALA A 82 -1.40 14.90 7.30
N VAL A 83 -2.33 14.03 6.90
CA VAL A 83 -3.67 14.44 6.49
C VAL A 83 -4.46 14.98 7.67
N LYS A 84 -4.38 14.37 8.85
CA LYS A 84 -5.03 14.89 10.06
C LYS A 84 -4.53 16.29 10.39
N ASN A 85 -3.22 16.49 10.47
CA ASN A 85 -2.66 17.80 10.76
C ASN A 85 -3.00 18.83 9.68
N ALA A 86 -3.01 18.42 8.41
CA ALA A 86 -3.42 19.29 7.32
C ALA A 86 -4.91 19.66 7.39
N LYS A 87 -5.78 18.74 7.85
CA LYS A 87 -7.20 19.03 8.10
C LYS A 87 -7.40 20.00 9.25
N ASP A 88 -6.64 19.86 10.33
CA ASP A 88 -6.69 20.81 11.45
C ASP A 88 -6.28 22.22 10.97
N VAL A 89 -5.25 22.31 10.13
CA VAL A 89 -4.82 23.58 9.49
C VAL A 89 -5.88 24.12 8.54
N SER A 90 -6.49 23.25 7.73
CA SER A 90 -7.51 23.65 6.76
C SER A 90 -8.79 24.14 7.44
N GLN A 91 -9.11 23.64 8.63
CA GLN A 91 -10.22 24.14 9.43
C GLN A 91 -10.03 25.62 9.80
N GLY A 92 -8.84 26.00 10.28
CA GLY A 92 -8.53 27.41 10.57
C GLY A 92 -8.55 28.30 9.32
N ILE A 93 -8.10 27.77 8.18
CA ILE A 93 -8.25 28.46 6.88
C ILE A 93 -9.72 28.63 6.51
N GLY A 94 -10.56 27.61 6.76
CA GLY A 94 -11.99 27.66 6.53
C GLY A 94 -12.68 28.76 7.34
N GLU A 95 -12.34 28.87 8.63
CA GLU A 95 -12.84 29.93 9.51
C GLU A 95 -12.46 31.33 8.99
N TYR A 96 -11.21 31.50 8.55
CA TYR A 96 -10.75 32.75 7.94
C TYR A 96 -11.53 33.09 6.66
N ILE A 97 -11.76 32.10 5.79
CA ILE A 97 -12.54 32.30 4.55
C ILE A 97 -13.98 32.70 4.87
N VAL A 98 -14.60 32.09 5.88
CA VAL A 98 -15.98 32.43 6.30
C VAL A 98 -16.05 33.86 6.86
N GLU A 99 -15.05 34.28 7.63
CA GLU A 99 -15.03 35.63 8.21
C GLU A 99 -14.67 36.71 7.18
N HIS A 100 -13.57 36.53 6.45
CA HIS A 100 -12.99 37.55 5.58
C HIS A 100 -13.41 37.43 4.12
N HIS A 101 -14.17 36.39 3.75
CA HIS A 101 -14.63 36.12 2.38
C HIS A 101 -13.49 36.08 1.34
N THR A 102 -12.25 35.83 1.78
CA THR A 102 -11.03 35.85 0.98
C THR A 102 -10.10 34.72 1.39
N PHE A 103 -9.28 34.24 0.46
CA PHE A 103 -8.27 33.22 0.76
C PHE A 103 -7.05 33.86 1.40
N PRO A 104 -6.49 33.29 2.49
CA PRO A 104 -5.25 33.79 3.06
C PRO A 104 -4.09 33.54 2.09
N GLU A 105 -3.13 34.45 2.06
CA GLU A 105 -1.94 34.34 1.23
C GLU A 105 -0.97 33.28 1.78
N ASN A 106 -0.97 33.09 3.10
CA ASN A 106 -0.13 32.12 3.79
C ASN A 106 -0.82 31.60 5.07
N ILE A 107 -0.28 30.52 5.63
CA ILE A 107 -0.80 29.92 6.87
C ILE A 107 -0.53 30.80 8.11
N GLU A 108 0.42 31.72 8.04
CA GLU A 108 0.79 32.59 9.17
C GLU A 108 -0.30 33.63 9.44
N GLN A 109 -1.02 34.07 8.40
CA GLN A 109 -2.15 35.00 8.51
C GLN A 109 -3.32 34.45 9.33
N VAL A 110 -3.47 33.12 9.39
CA VAL A 110 -4.52 32.47 10.21
C VAL A 110 -4.03 32.12 11.62
N GLY A 111 -2.91 32.70 12.06
CA GLY A 111 -2.33 32.43 13.38
C GLY A 111 -1.75 31.02 13.52
N LEU A 112 -1.66 30.27 12.42
CA LEU A 112 -1.04 28.95 12.38
C LEU A 112 0.45 29.12 12.12
N GLY A 113 1.24 29.05 13.19
CA GLY A 113 2.69 29.22 13.14
C GLY A 113 3.43 28.08 12.42
N PRO A 114 4.75 28.25 12.17
CA PRO A 114 5.58 27.36 11.36
C PRO A 114 5.95 26.03 12.03
N GLU A 115 5.26 25.61 13.09
CA GLU A 115 5.47 24.29 13.71
C GLU A 115 4.81 23.19 12.87
N LEU A 116 5.26 23.09 11.62
CA LEU A 116 4.99 21.93 10.81
C LEU A 116 5.77 20.74 11.40
N PRO A 117 5.13 19.57 11.56
CA PRO A 117 5.84 18.37 11.95
C PRO A 117 6.98 18.07 10.98
N ALA A 118 8.05 17.43 11.45
CA ALA A 118 9.22 17.12 10.63
C ALA A 118 8.93 16.34 9.33
N TYR A 119 7.77 15.66 9.25
CA TYR A 119 7.31 14.91 8.07
C TYR A 119 6.56 15.77 7.03
N ILE A 120 6.24 17.03 7.32
CA ILE A 120 5.64 17.99 6.39
C ILE A 120 6.71 19.03 6.03
N LYS A 121 6.92 19.25 4.72
CA LYS A 121 7.86 20.24 4.19
C LYS A 121 7.22 21.63 4.10
N SER A 122 6.03 21.69 3.50
CA SER A 122 5.30 22.93 3.25
C SER A 122 3.81 22.67 3.12
N ILE A 123 3.02 23.69 3.45
CA ILE A 123 1.60 23.77 3.17
C ILE A 123 1.40 25.04 2.35
N GLU A 124 0.96 24.88 1.10
CA GLU A 124 0.78 25.97 0.13
C GLU A 124 -0.71 26.09 -0.21
N ILE A 125 -1.24 27.31 -0.23
CA ILE A 125 -2.65 27.58 -0.54
C ILE A 125 -2.74 28.15 -1.95
N ASN A 126 -3.58 27.55 -2.79
CA ASN A 126 -3.89 28.09 -4.10
C ASN A 126 -5.00 29.13 -3.99
N GLN A 127 -4.65 30.40 -4.12
CA GLN A 127 -5.58 31.52 -4.02
C GLN A 127 -6.69 31.53 -5.10
N LYS A 128 -6.55 30.76 -6.19
CA LYS A 128 -7.57 30.73 -7.26
C LYS A 128 -8.76 29.84 -6.94
N ASN A 129 -8.52 28.74 -6.22
CA ASN A 129 -9.54 27.72 -5.98
C ASN A 129 -9.59 27.20 -4.54
N GLY A 130 -8.79 27.77 -3.64
CA GLY A 130 -8.73 27.39 -2.23
C GLY A 130 -8.11 26.03 -1.98
N MET A 131 -7.51 25.37 -2.98
CA MET A 131 -6.87 24.08 -2.77
C MET A 131 -5.61 24.24 -1.92
N ILE A 132 -5.45 23.38 -0.94
CA ILE A 132 -4.27 23.33 -0.09
C ILE A 132 -3.39 22.19 -0.59
N LYS A 133 -2.15 22.49 -0.96
CA LYS A 133 -1.12 21.51 -1.34
C LYS A 133 -0.23 21.25 -0.14
N VAL A 134 -0.10 19.99 0.25
CA VAL A 134 0.74 19.57 1.38
C VAL A 134 1.88 18.74 0.83
N THR A 135 3.12 19.23 0.98
CA THR A 135 4.33 18.54 0.51
C THR A 135 5.00 17.79 1.65
N MET A 136 5.32 16.52 1.45
CA MET A 136 5.95 15.67 2.48
C MET A 136 7.48 15.87 2.55
N ASN A 137 8.02 15.71 3.76
CA ASN A 137 9.46 15.69 4.06
C ASN A 137 9.94 14.36 4.70
N ALA A 138 9.08 13.33 4.76
CA ALA A 138 9.44 12.02 5.29
C ALA A 138 9.67 10.99 4.18
N ASP A 139 10.72 10.17 4.31
CA ASP A 139 10.95 9.03 3.42
C ASP A 139 9.87 7.94 3.58
N PRO A 140 9.47 7.23 2.51
CA PRO A 140 9.90 7.35 1.11
C PRO A 140 9.12 8.41 0.29
N PHE A 141 8.41 9.31 0.95
CA PHE A 141 7.48 10.27 0.34
C PHE A 141 8.05 11.67 0.15
N LYS A 142 9.32 11.88 0.45
CA LYS A 142 9.97 13.19 0.37
C LYS A 142 9.75 13.83 -1.00
N GLY A 143 9.17 15.03 -1.00
CA GLY A 143 8.85 15.80 -2.21
C GLY A 143 7.53 15.44 -2.89
N ARG A 144 6.83 14.39 -2.46
CA ARG A 144 5.47 14.08 -2.93
C ARG A 144 4.44 14.94 -2.21
N ALA A 145 3.35 15.27 -2.90
CA ALA A 145 2.29 16.07 -2.34
C ALA A 145 0.90 15.42 -2.44
N PHE A 146 0.04 15.76 -1.49
CA PHE A 146 -1.40 15.52 -1.55
C PHE A 146 -2.13 16.85 -1.47
N TYR A 147 -3.42 16.85 -1.81
CA TYR A 147 -4.21 18.08 -1.88
C TYR A 147 -5.43 17.98 -0.98
N LEU A 148 -5.83 19.10 -0.38
CA LEU A 148 -7.13 19.26 0.25
C LEU A 148 -7.95 20.24 -0.58
N SER A 149 -9.14 19.83 -0.97
CA SER A 149 -10.08 20.65 -1.74
C SER A 149 -11.24 21.08 -0.85
N PRO A 150 -11.58 22.39 -0.81
CA PRO A 150 -12.73 22.86 -0.07
C PRO A 150 -14.02 22.43 -0.78
N HIS A 151 -14.94 21.87 -0.02
CA HIS A 151 -16.30 21.55 -0.44
C HIS A 151 -17.26 22.38 0.39
N TYR A 152 -17.96 23.29 -0.26
CA TYR A 152 -18.89 24.20 0.40
C TYR A 152 -20.21 23.47 0.65
N GLU A 153 -20.50 23.17 1.92
CA GLU A 153 -21.79 22.62 2.34
C GLU A 153 -22.62 23.74 2.98
N GLY A 154 -23.41 24.44 2.17
CA GLY A 154 -24.19 25.60 2.61
C GLY A 154 -23.36 26.90 2.68
N GLN A 155 -23.81 27.86 3.52
CA GLN A 155 -23.22 29.21 3.59
C GLN A 155 -22.09 29.35 4.63
N ASN A 156 -22.03 28.48 5.65
CA ASN A 156 -21.14 28.67 6.80
C ASN A 156 -20.22 27.48 7.10
N GLU A 157 -20.26 26.40 6.32
CA GLU A 157 -19.45 25.20 6.58
C GLU A 157 -18.65 24.79 5.34
N ILE A 158 -17.34 24.66 5.52
CA ILE A 158 -16.41 24.19 4.48
C ILE A 158 -15.89 22.82 4.91
N GLN A 159 -16.31 21.79 4.18
CA GLN A 159 -15.78 20.44 4.34
C GLN A 159 -14.55 20.24 3.47
N TRP A 160 -13.47 19.74 4.06
CA TRP A 160 -12.22 19.52 3.33
C TRP A 160 -12.13 18.08 2.83
N ARG A 161 -12.13 17.91 1.51
CA ARG A 161 -11.94 16.60 0.88
C ARG A 161 -10.46 16.37 0.60
N CYS A 162 -9.95 15.21 1.00
CA CYS A 162 -8.58 14.81 0.69
C CYS A 162 -8.49 14.21 -0.71
N LEU A 163 -7.50 14.66 -1.48
CA LEU A 163 -7.20 14.21 -2.83
C LEU A 163 -5.79 13.65 -2.90
N ARG A 164 -5.69 12.48 -3.52
CA ARG A 164 -4.47 11.78 -3.87
C ARG A 164 -3.72 12.59 -4.92
N GLY A 165 -2.58 13.15 -4.54
CA GLY A 165 -1.61 13.69 -5.50
C GLY A 165 -0.67 12.60 -6.00
N ASP A 166 0.63 12.73 -5.71
CA ASP A 166 1.69 11.88 -6.27
C ASP A 166 1.81 10.49 -5.57
N PHE A 167 0.78 10.08 -4.84
CA PHE A 167 0.77 8.87 -4.02
C PHE A 167 0.07 7.72 -4.73
N THR A 168 0.57 6.50 -4.50
CA THR A 168 -0.13 5.27 -4.90
C THR A 168 -1.33 5.02 -3.99
N SER A 169 -2.45 4.55 -4.56
CA SER A 169 -3.69 4.24 -3.84
C SER A 169 -3.53 3.29 -2.64
N LEU A 170 -2.52 2.41 -2.67
CA LEU A 170 -2.24 1.47 -1.57
C LEU A 170 -1.69 2.15 -0.30
N ASN A 171 -1.05 3.31 -0.42
CA ASN A 171 -0.32 3.92 0.69
C ASN A 171 -1.10 5.04 1.37
N VAL A 172 -2.26 5.41 0.85
CA VAL A 172 -3.06 6.53 1.35
C VAL A 172 -4.23 6.07 2.24
N PRO A 173 -4.71 6.93 3.15
CA PRO A 173 -5.96 6.72 3.88
C PRO A 173 -7.16 6.56 2.93
N ASP A 174 -8.23 5.90 3.40
CA ASP A 174 -9.42 5.69 2.57
C ASP A 174 -10.08 7.01 2.14
N GLU A 175 -9.99 8.04 2.96
CA GLU A 175 -10.47 9.40 2.70
C GLU A 175 -9.71 10.14 1.59
N CYS A 176 -8.50 9.70 1.24
CA CYS A 176 -7.64 10.31 0.23
C CYS A 176 -7.54 9.45 -1.04
N LYS A 177 -8.57 8.65 -1.36
CA LYS A 177 -8.51 7.73 -2.52
C LYS A 177 -8.71 8.41 -3.86
N TYR A 178 -9.46 9.52 -3.90
CA TYR A 178 -9.80 10.26 -5.12
C TYR A 178 -8.59 10.96 -5.71
N ASP A 179 -8.45 10.99 -7.03
CA ASP A 179 -7.30 11.60 -7.69
C ASP A 179 -7.44 13.12 -7.78
N ALA A 180 -6.34 13.86 -7.58
CA ALA A 180 -6.30 15.30 -7.81
C ALA A 180 -6.26 15.66 -9.32
N THR A 181 -5.92 14.70 -10.18
CA THR A 181 -5.89 14.86 -11.64
C THR A 181 -7.21 14.53 -12.32
N GLU A 182 -8.15 13.87 -11.63
CA GLU A 182 -9.53 13.79 -12.08
C GLU A 182 -10.14 15.18 -11.94
N ASP A 183 -10.19 15.87 -13.08
CA ASP A 183 -10.68 17.23 -13.26
C ASP A 183 -11.98 17.44 -12.47
N PHE A 184 -11.90 18.25 -11.41
CA PHE A 184 -13.07 18.73 -10.69
C PHE A 184 -13.77 19.75 -11.59
N SER A 185 -14.46 19.25 -12.61
CA SER A 185 -15.65 19.87 -13.16
C SER A 185 -16.65 20.00 -12.00
N ILE A 186 -16.53 21.08 -11.23
CA ILE A 186 -17.57 21.57 -10.34
C ILE A 186 -18.82 21.71 -11.22
N ARG A 187 -19.81 20.85 -10.96
CA ARG A 187 -21.16 20.95 -11.52
C ARG A 187 -22.09 21.36 -10.40
#